data_AF-T0ZTK3-F1
#
_entry.id   AF-T0ZTK3-F1
#
_cell.length_a   1.000
_cell.length_b   1.000
_cell.length_c   1.000
_cell.angle_alpha   90.00
_cell.angle_beta   90.00
_cell.angle_gamma   90.00
#
_symmetry.space_group_name_H-M   'P 1'
#
loop_
_entity.id
_entity.type
_entity.pdbx_description
1 polymer ?
#
loop_
_entity_poly.entity_id
_entity_poly.type
_entity_poly.pdbx_seq_one_letter_code
_entity_poly.pdbx_strand_id
1 'polypeptide(L)' 'MRHLRYKDGRYVGGDIVDPNTGRVYDCELRLIDGGRKLVMRGYIGIPLFGLSQVWHRVEGTPGGPLRLAGGP' A
#
# COMPACT_ATOMS: atom_id res chain seq x y z
N MET A 1 -5.01 7.26 -1.66
CA MET A 1 -3.92 7.42 -2.64
C MET A 1 -4.52 7.81 -3.97
N ARG A 2 -3.85 8.66 -4.74
CA ARG A 2 -4.34 9.13 -6.06
C ARG A 2 -3.22 9.05 -7.10
N HIS A 3 -3.58 9.20 -8.38
CA HIS A 3 -2.69 9.38 -9.53
C HIS A 3 -1.70 8.25 -9.88
N LEU A 4 -1.74 7.13 -9.16
CA LEU A 4 -0.89 5.97 -9.42
C LEU A 4 -1.07 5.42 -10.84
N ARG A 5 0.06 5.20 -11.53
CA ARG A 5 0.14 4.61 -12.87
C ARG A 5 1.01 3.37 -12.83
N TYR A 6 0.56 2.27 -13.45
CA TYR A 6 1.36 1.05 -13.53
C TYR A 6 2.47 1.19 -14.60
N LYS A 7 3.71 0.91 -14.21
CA LYS A 7 4.89 0.93 -15.07
C LYS A 7 5.94 -0.04 -14.51
N ASP A 8 6.47 -0.92 -15.35
CA ASP A 8 7.61 -1.81 -15.03
C ASP A 8 7.46 -2.59 -13.71
N GLY A 9 6.30 -3.20 -13.47
CA GLY A 9 6.05 -4.01 -12.26
C GLY A 9 5.74 -3.20 -11.00
N ARG A 10 5.55 -1.88 -11.12
CA ARG A 10 5.31 -0.95 -9.99
C ARG A 10 4.18 0.01 -10.32
N TYR A 11 3.58 0.58 -9.28
CA TYR A 11 2.70 1.74 -9.43
C TYR A 11 3.47 2.99 -9.00
N VAL A 12 3.52 4.00 -9.86
CA VAL A 12 4.37 5.19 -9.69
C VAL A 12 3.58 6.47 -9.94
N GLY A 13 4.15 7.61 -9.54
CA GLY A 13 3.55 8.94 -9.72
C GLY A 13 2.32 9.18 -8.84
N GLY A 14 2.19 8.41 -7.76
CA GLY A 14 1.06 8.54 -6.84
C GLY A 14 1.29 9.58 -5.76
N ASP A 15 0.20 9.95 -5.09
CA ASP A 15 0.24 10.73 -3.87
C ASP A 15 -0.55 10.08 -2.72
N ILE A 16 -0.13 10.34 -1.49
CA ILE A 16 -0.77 9.90 -0.25
C ILE A 16 -0.90 11.06 0.73
N VAL A 17 -2.02 11.11 1.45
CA VAL A 17 -2.26 12.08 2.51
C VAL A 17 -1.94 11.43 3.85
N ASP A 18 -1.14 12.10 4.68
CA ASP A 18 -1.03 11.75 6.09
C ASP A 18 -2.28 12.22 6.83
N PRO A 19 -3.08 11.30 7.40
CA PRO A 19 -4.34 11.65 8.05
C PRO A 19 -4.16 12.50 9.30
N ASN A 20 -2.99 12.47 9.95
CA ASN A 20 -2.73 13.23 11.17
C ASN A 20 -2.43 14.71 10.87
N THR A 21 -1.82 14.98 9.71
CA THR A 21 -1.31 16.32 9.39
C THR A 21 -1.95 16.96 8.16
N GLY A 22 -2.67 16.17 7.34
CA GLY A 22 -3.21 16.60 6.05
C GLY A 22 -2.15 16.82 4.96
N ARG A 23 -0.87 16.60 5.26
CA ARG A 23 0.22 16.76 4.29
C ARG A 23 0.15 15.70 3.21
N VAL A 24 0.48 16.11 1.99
CA VAL A 24 0.54 15.25 0.81
C VAL A 24 1.98 14.87 0.54
N TYR A 25 2.23 13.58 0.33
CA TYR A 25 3.53 13.00 0.01
C TYR A 25 3.44 12.24 -1.30
N ASP A 26 4.54 12.24 -2.07
CA ASP A 26 4.67 11.38 -3.23
C ASP A 26 4.76 9.92 -2.77
N CYS A 27 4.21 9.00 -3.57
CA CYS A 27 4.30 7.59 -3.28
C CYS A 27 4.47 6.68 -4.50
N GLU A 28 5.10 5.55 -4.25
CA GLU A 28 5.22 4.43 -5.19
C GLU A 28 4.84 3.13 -4.49
N LEU A 29 4.24 2.21 -5.23
CA LEU A 29 3.83 0.90 -4.74
C LEU A 29 4.48 -0.23 -5.55
N ARG A 30 4.70 -1.36 -4.89
CA ARG A 30 5.09 -2.61 -5.55
C ARG A 30 4.45 -3.80 -4.87
N LEU A 31 3.90 -4.70 -5.67
CA LEU A 31 3.45 -6.00 -5.20
C LEU A 31 4.64 -6.93 -5.06
N ILE A 32 4.70 -7.64 -3.94
CA ILE A 32 5.70 -8.68 -3.68
C ILE A 32 4.99 -9.95 -3.21
N ASP A 33 5.75 -11.04 -3.04
CA ASP A 33 5.22 -12.28 -2.48
C ASP A 33 4.00 -12.81 -3.24
N GLY A 34 4.09 -12.81 -4.58
CA GLY A 34 2.98 -13.21 -5.45
C GLY A 34 1.74 -12.30 -5.37
N GLY A 35 1.89 -11.08 -4.87
CA GLY A 35 0.77 -10.15 -4.67
C GLY A 35 0.04 -10.30 -3.33
N ARG A 36 0.59 -11.07 -2.39
CA ARG A 36 0.09 -11.15 -1.00
C ARG A 36 0.49 -9.96 -0.15
N LYS A 37 1.56 -9.26 -0.53
CA LYS A 37 2.04 -8.07 0.18
C LYS A 37 2.19 -6.90 -0.79
N LEU A 38 1.78 -5.73 -0.34
CA LEU A 38 1.98 -4.46 -1.02
C LEU A 38 3.02 -3.65 -0.24
N VAL A 39 4.15 -3.36 -0.86
CA VAL A 39 5.12 -2.40 -0.31
C VAL A 39 4.72 -1.03 -0.83
N MET A 40 4.42 -0.12 0.10
CA MET A 40 4.19 1.30 -0.16
C MET A 40 5.41 2.08 0.30
N ARG A 41 5.90 3.01 -0.52
CA ARG A 41 6.94 3.95 -0.14
C ARG A 41 6.42 5.37 -0.33
N GLY A 42 6.33 6.13 0.75
CA GLY A 42 6.01 7.55 0.74
C GLY A 42 7.27 8.38 0.95
N TYR A 43 7.43 9.50 0.24
CA TYR A 43 8.62 10.34 0.29
C TYR A 43 8.32 11.81 0.00
N ILE A 44 9.29 12.68 0.29
CA ILE A 44 9.26 14.10 -0.05
C ILE A 44 10.36 14.36 -1.08
N GLY A 45 9.99 14.83 -2.29
CA GLY A 45 10.94 15.14 -3.35
C GLY A 45 11.46 13.88 -4.04
N ILE A 46 12.51 13.25 -3.51
CA ILE A 46 13.09 12.03 -4.08
C ILE A 46 12.79 10.78 -3.25
N PRO A 47 12.61 9.60 -3.88
CA PRO A 47 12.31 8.36 -3.18
C PRO A 47 13.29 7.99 -2.07
N LEU A 48 14.55 8.45 -2.09
CA LEU A 48 15.51 8.15 -1.04
C LEU A 48 15.10 8.73 0.32
N PHE A 49 14.45 9.90 0.36
CA PHE A 49 14.01 10.56 1.59
C PHE A 49 12.55 10.20 1.91
N GLY A 50 12.35 8.97 2.36
CA GLY A 50 11.03 8.43 2.62
C GLY A 50 11.01 7.19 3.48
N LEU A 51 9.80 6.78 3.85
CA LEU A 51 9.52 5.59 4.65
C LEU A 51 8.76 4.57 3.83
N SER A 52 8.98 3.30 4.16
CA SER A 52 8.27 2.19 3.55
C SER A 52 7.37 1.51 4.57
N GLN A 53 6.19 1.13 4.13
CA GLN A 53 5.27 0.26 4.87
C GLN A 53 4.94 -0.96 4.04
N VAL A 54 4.70 -2.07 4.72
CA VAL A 54 4.26 -3.32 4.11
C VAL A 54 2.84 -3.58 4.54
N TRP A 55 1.94 -3.67 3.57
CA TRP A 55 0.54 -4.01 3.79
C TRP A 55 0.30 -5.46 3.38
N HIS A 56 -0.36 -6.19 4.26
CA HIS A 56 -0.73 -7.57 4.04
C HIS A 56 -2.12 -7.61 3.43
N ARG A 57 -2.28 -8.38 2.35
CA ARG A 57 -3.59 -8.61 1.76
C ARG A 57 -4.44 -9.38 2.78
N VAL A 58 -5.61 -8.84 3.10
CA VAL A 58 -6.59 -9.55 3.93
C VAL A 58 -7.21 -10.65 3.08
N GLU A 59 -7.22 -11.88 3.60
CA GLU A 59 -7.93 -13.01 3.00
C GLU A 59 -9.39 -13.03 3.49
N GLY A 60 -10.32 -13.30 2.58
CA GLY A 60 -11.76 -13.27 2.86
C GLY A 60 -12.46 -11.97 2.45
N THR A 61 -13.78 -11.94 2.63
CA THR A 61 -14.62 -10.79 2.24
C THR A 61 -14.50 -9.68 3.28
N PRO A 62 -14.13 -8.44 2.92
CA PRO A 62 -14.19 -7.31 3.85
C PRO A 62 -15.62 -7.15 4.39
N GLY A 63 -15.80 -7.30 5.70
CA GLY A 63 -17.12 -7.26 6.35
C GLY A 63 -17.93 -8.56 6.29
N GLY A 64 -17.38 -9.64 5.73
CA GLY A 64 -17.93 -10.98 5.91
C GLY A 64 -17.74 -11.45 7.36
N PRO A 65 -18.57 -12.40 7.84
CA PRO A 65 -18.33 -12.99 9.16
C PRO A 65 -16.91 -13.52 9.21
N LEU A 66 -16.14 -13.09 10.22
CA LEU A 66 -14.81 -13.62 10.49
C LEU A 66 -14.96 -15.12 10.66
N ARG A 67 -14.64 -15.90 9.62
CA ARG A 67 -14.43 -17.33 9.79
C ARG A 67 -13.17 -17.45 10.61
N LEU A 68 -13.35 -17.49 11.92
CA LEU A 68 -12.35 -18.03 12.83
C LEU A 68 -12.00 -19.41 12.27
N ALA A 69 -10.80 -19.53 11.72
CA ALA A 69 -10.28 -20.80 11.27
C ALA A 69 -10.14 -21.67 12.52
N GLY A 70 -11.16 -22.49 12.79
CA GLY A 70 -11.20 -23.32 13.98
C GLY A 70 -12.60 -23.86 14.30
N GLY A 71 -13.00 -24.90 13.57
CA GLY A 71 -13.83 -25.97 14.13
C GLY A 71 -15.01 -26.43 13.28
N PRO A 72 -15.44 -27.70 13.43
CA PRO A 72 -14.63 -28.91 13.66
C PRO A 72 -13.90 -29.40 12.40
#